data_AF-A0A2V8ULA0-F1
#
_entry.id   AF-A0A2V8ULA0-F1
#
_cell.length_a   1.000
_cell.length_b   1.000
_cell.length_c   1.000
_cell.angle_alpha   90.00
_cell.angle_beta   90.00
_cell.angle_gamma   90.00
#
_symmetry.space_group_name_H-M   'P 1'
#
loop_
_entity.id
_entity.type
_entity.pdbx_description
1 polymer ?
#
loop_
_entity_poly.entity_id
_entity_poly.type
_entity_poly.pdbx_seq_one_letter_code
_entity_poly.pdbx_strand_id
1 'polypeptide(L)'
;MPGKRNSSQPRNAAPATSAARPRNWKLQDAKARFSEVFRLAQSQGPQRVTRHGKEAVVVLSAAEFERLARQSKTPKNLVRFFAESPLAGSGIDLDRKPDFGRPVEL
;
A
#
# COMPACT_ATOMS: atom_id res chain seq x y z
N MET A 1 14.56 47.20 -7.47
CA MET A 1 15.16 46.36 -8.55
C MET A 1 16.64 46.23 -8.21
N PRO A 2 17.30 45.05 -8.25
CA PRO A 2 17.06 43.79 -8.98
C PRO A 2 16.60 42.66 -8.02
N GLY A 3 16.26 41.42 -8.36
CA GLY A 3 16.30 40.62 -9.58
C GLY A 3 16.10 39.17 -9.11
N LYS A 4 14.93 38.60 -9.39
CA LYS A 4 14.50 37.28 -8.89
C LYS A 4 15.28 36.14 -9.57
N ARG A 5 15.73 35.16 -8.78
CA ARG A 5 16.05 33.80 -9.26
C ARG A 5 15.33 32.81 -8.36
N ASN A 6 14.18 32.30 -8.80
CA ASN A 6 13.57 31.12 -8.20
C ASN A 6 13.88 29.92 -9.09
N SER A 7 14.63 28.99 -8.50
CA SER A 7 14.91 27.66 -8.97
C SER A 7 13.61 26.84 -9.08
N SER A 8 13.45 26.27 -10.28
CA SER A 8 12.73 25.05 -10.65
C SER A 8 12.35 24.11 -9.49
N GLN A 9 11.05 24.02 -9.21
CA GLN A 9 10.43 22.94 -8.43
C GLN A 9 10.10 21.77 -9.39
N PRO A 10 10.41 20.51 -9.07
CA PRO A 10 10.21 19.41 -10.00
C PRO A 10 8.72 19.07 -10.20
N ARG A 11 8.40 18.81 -11.47
CA ARG A 11 7.17 18.18 -11.95
C ARG A 11 7.18 16.71 -11.51
N ASN A 12 6.16 16.31 -10.74
CA ASN A 12 5.46 15.01 -10.82
C ASN A 12 4.62 14.81 -9.55
N ALA A 13 3.37 15.26 -9.59
CA ALA A 13 2.35 14.84 -8.63
C ALA A 13 1.60 13.63 -9.23
N ALA A 14 1.92 12.44 -8.74
CA ALA A 14 1.05 11.27 -8.88
C ALA A 14 -0.32 11.56 -8.23
N PRO A 15 -1.42 10.96 -8.69
CA PRO A 15 -2.75 11.30 -8.20
C PRO A 15 -2.84 10.97 -6.70
N ALA A 16 -3.03 12.01 -5.89
CA ALA A 16 -3.39 11.85 -4.49
C ALA A 16 -4.82 11.31 -4.44
N THR A 17 -4.96 9.98 -4.40
CA THR A 17 -6.19 9.35 -3.93
C THR A 17 -6.44 9.91 -2.54
N SER A 18 -7.47 10.74 -2.39
CA SER A 18 -7.92 11.24 -1.10
C SER A 18 -8.45 10.06 -0.30
N ALA A 19 -7.55 9.30 0.31
CA ALA A 19 -7.89 8.37 1.37
C ALA A 19 -8.44 9.25 2.50
N ALA A 20 -9.76 9.24 2.65
CA ALA A 20 -10.47 9.95 3.71
C ALA A 20 -9.70 9.73 5.03
N ARG A 21 -9.28 10.83 5.67
CA ARG A 21 -8.51 10.73 6.92
C ARG A 21 -9.29 9.85 7.88
N PRO A 22 -8.73 8.72 8.35
CA PRO A 22 -9.47 7.80 9.20
C PRO A 22 -9.92 8.56 10.44
N ARG A 23 -11.24 8.56 10.67
CA ARG A 23 -11.81 9.22 11.83
C ARG A 23 -11.33 8.47 13.07
N ASN A 24 -10.70 9.22 13.99
CA ASN A 24 -10.14 8.68 15.22
C ASN A 24 -11.20 8.69 16.31
N TRP A 25 -11.62 7.51 16.74
CA TRP A 25 -12.57 7.31 17.83
C TRP A 25 -11.82 7.10 19.14
N LYS A 26 -12.27 7.71 20.24
CA LYS A 26 -11.88 7.21 21.57
C LYS A 26 -12.67 5.94 21.85
N LEU A 27 -12.11 5.00 22.61
CA LEU A 27 -12.73 3.69 22.88
C LEU A 27 -14.15 3.82 23.46
N GLN A 28 -14.36 4.77 24.36
CA GLN A 28 -15.68 5.04 24.93
C GLN A 28 -16.69 5.52 23.87
N ASP A 29 -16.27 6.38 22.94
CA ASP A 29 -17.14 6.91 21.88
C ASP A 29 -17.47 5.81 20.87
N ALA A 30 -16.49 4.97 20.55
CA ALA A 30 -16.68 3.80 19.70
C ALA A 30 -17.66 2.79 20.33
N LYS A 31 -17.60 2.56 21.65
CA LYS A 31 -18.53 1.70 22.37
C LYS A 31 -19.96 2.26 22.32
N ALA A 32 -20.12 3.56 22.54
CA ALA A 32 -21.43 4.21 22.52
C ALA A 32 -22.05 4.30 21.11
N ARG A 33 -21.21 4.37 20.07
CA ARG A 33 -21.64 4.59 18.67
C ARG A 33 -21.17 3.47 17.74
N PHE A 34 -21.13 2.24 18.23
CA PHE A 34 -20.54 1.13 17.48
C PHE A 34 -21.23 0.89 16.13
N SER A 35 -22.55 1.05 16.05
CA SER A 35 -23.30 0.95 14.79
C SER A 35 -22.83 1.95 13.72
N GLU A 36 -22.44 3.16 14.13
CA GLU A 36 -21.88 4.15 13.21
C GLU A 36 -20.46 3.77 12.79
N VAL A 37 -19.62 3.34 13.73
CA VAL A 37 -18.28 2.83 13.41
C VAL A 37 -18.37 1.69 12.40
N PHE A 38 -19.30 0.75 12.59
CA PHE A 38 -19.56 -0.38 11.71
C PHE A 38 -19.99 0.07 10.30
N ARG A 39 -20.96 0.99 10.21
CA ARG A 39 -21.41 1.53 8.92
C ARG A 39 -20.29 2.28 8.18
N LEU A 40 -19.49 3.08 8.91
CA LEU A 40 -18.36 3.80 8.32
C LEU A 40 -17.24 2.86 7.89
N ALA A 41 -16.95 1.81 8.66
CA ALA A 41 -15.97 0.78 8.30
C ALA A 41 -16.32 0.07 6.98
N GLN A 42 -17.61 -0.12 6.69
CA GLN A 42 -18.07 -0.69 5.44
C GLN A 42 -18.10 0.30 4.27
N SER A 43 -18.55 1.54 4.50
CA SER A 43 -18.84 2.50 3.41
C SER A 43 -17.72 3.50 3.12
N GLN A 44 -16.94 3.88 4.13
CA GLN A 44 -15.90 4.92 4.04
C GLN A 44 -14.51 4.38 4.30
N GLY A 45 -14.39 3.10 4.69
CA GLY A 45 -13.12 2.42 4.92
C GLY A 45 -12.66 2.45 6.37
N PRO A 46 -11.37 2.19 6.64
CA PRO A 46 -10.84 1.89 7.97
C PRO A 46 -11.17 2.94 9.04
N GLN A 47 -11.64 2.50 10.21
CA GLN A 47 -11.93 3.36 11.36
C GLN A 47 -10.93 3.09 12.48
N ARG A 48 -10.25 4.12 12.98
CA ARG A 48 -9.23 3.96 14.03
C ARG A 48 -9.86 4.22 15.39
N VAL A 49 -9.68 3.29 16.34
CA VAL A 49 -10.17 3.40 17.70
C VAL A 49 -8.97 3.46 18.65
N THR A 50 -8.97 4.41 19.58
CA THR A 50 -7.86 4.68 20.49
C THR A 50 -8.27 4.51 21.95
N ARG A 51 -7.40 3.94 22.77
CA ARG A 51 -7.50 3.90 24.24
C ARG A 51 -6.45 4.83 24.83
N HIS A 52 -6.88 5.76 25.67
CA HIS A 52 -6.04 6.79 26.30
C HIS A 52 -5.14 7.55 25.29
N GLY A 53 -5.59 7.71 24.04
CA GLY A 53 -4.87 8.43 23.00
C GLY A 53 -3.60 7.76 22.46
N LYS A 54 -3.25 6.54 22.89
CA LYS A 54 -2.00 5.85 22.49
C LYS A 54 -2.23 4.49 21.84
N GLU A 55 -2.90 3.58 22.53
CA GLU A 55 -3.17 2.24 21.98
C GLU A 55 -4.27 2.35 20.92
N ALA A 56 -4.01 1.87 19.72
CA ALA A 56 -4.97 1.98 18.63
C ALA A 56 -5.27 0.63 17.99
N VAL A 57 -6.56 0.33 17.83
CA VAL A 57 -7.05 -0.74 16.93
C VAL A 57 -7.69 -0.11 15.70
N VAL A 58 -7.80 -0.87 14.62
CA VAL A 58 -8.45 -0.43 13.39
C VAL A 58 -9.59 -1.39 13.07
N VAL A 59 -10.78 -0.85 12.88
CA VAL A 59 -11.95 -1.58 12.43
C VAL A 59 -12.02 -1.50 10.91
N LEU A 60 -12.08 -2.65 10.26
CA LEU A 60 -12.14 -2.83 8.81
C LEU A 60 -13.40 -3.63 8.46
N SER A 61 -13.88 -3.49 7.22
CA SER A 61 -14.84 -4.46 6.69
C SER A 61 -14.17 -5.83 6.54
N ALA A 62 -14.95 -6.91 6.66
CA ALA A 62 -14.42 -8.26 6.49
C ALA A 62 -13.80 -8.46 5.10
N ALA A 63 -14.46 -7.96 4.05
CA ALA A 63 -13.96 -8.05 2.68
C ALA A 63 -12.59 -7.35 2.51
N GLU A 64 -12.40 -6.19 3.11
CA GLU A 64 -11.14 -5.46 3.05
C GLU A 64 -10.03 -6.18 3.83
N PHE A 65 -10.36 -6.71 5.01
CA PHE A 65 -9.42 -7.53 5.77
C PHE A 65 -8.99 -8.77 4.99
N GLU A 66 -9.93 -9.49 4.38
CA GLU A 66 -9.62 -10.66 3.56
C GLU A 66 -8.76 -10.32 2.33
N ARG A 67 -9.03 -9.18 1.68
CA ARG A 67 -8.22 -8.70 0.55
C ARG A 67 -6.78 -8.46 0.97
N LEU A 68 -6.57 -7.77 2.09
CA LEU A 68 -5.24 -7.50 2.64
C LEU A 68 -4.55 -8.78 3.12
N ALA A 69 -5.28 -9.69 3.77
CA ALA A 69 -4.77 -10.97 4.23
C ALA A 69 -4.38 -11.92 3.07
N ARG A 70 -5.04 -11.81 1.91
CA ARG A 70 -4.61 -12.51 0.69
C ARG A 70 -3.33 -11.90 0.12
N GLN A 71 -3.25 -10.57 0.06
CA GLN A 71 -2.07 -9.87 -0.45
C GLN A 71 -0.82 -10.10 0.41
N SER A 72 -0.96 -10.22 1.74
CA SER A 72 0.15 -10.49 2.64
C SER A 72 0.78 -11.88 2.49
N LYS A 73 0.08 -12.82 1.84
CA LYS A 73 0.62 -14.13 1.43
C LYS A 73 1.53 -14.05 0.21
N THR A 74 1.53 -12.91 -0.50
CA THR A 74 2.49 -12.67 -1.58
C THR A 74 3.88 -12.50 -0.97
N PRO A 75 4.91 -13.19 -1.46
CA PRO A 75 6.27 -13.05 -0.93
C PRO A 75 6.71 -11.59 -1.01
N LYS A 76 7.11 -11.03 0.13
CA LYS A 76 7.55 -9.61 0.24
C LYS A 76 8.83 -9.31 -0.54
N ASN A 77 9.56 -10.35 -0.95
CA ASN A 77 10.85 -10.26 -1.62
C ASN A 77 10.83 -11.13 -2.88
N LEU A 78 11.30 -10.58 -3.99
CA LEU A 78 11.46 -11.26 -5.27
C LEU A 78 12.32 -12.53 -5.16
N VAL A 79 13.37 -12.52 -4.34
CA VAL A 79 14.21 -13.70 -4.10
C VAL A 79 13.38 -14.83 -3.48
N ARG A 80 12.58 -14.52 -2.46
CA ARG A 80 11.70 -15.50 -1.80
C ARG A 80 10.61 -16.00 -2.74
N PHE A 81 10.06 -15.11 -3.57
CA PHE A 81 9.09 -15.48 -4.60
C PHE A 81 9.65 -16.53 -5.56
N PHE A 82 10.85 -16.32 -6.09
CA PHE A 82 11.46 -17.31 -6.99
C PHE A 82 11.86 -18.60 -6.27
N ALA A 83 12.27 -18.52 -4.99
CA ALA A 83 12.60 -19.71 -4.19
C ALA A 83 11.38 -20.59 -3.87
N GLU A 84 10.21 -19.98 -3.60
CA GLU A 84 8.96 -20.70 -3.31
C GLU A 84 8.11 -20.98 -4.57
N SER A 85 8.59 -20.56 -5.75
CA SER A 85 7.88 -20.74 -7.02
C SER A 85 7.82 -22.22 -7.40
N PRO A 86 6.71 -22.70 -8.00
CA PRO A 86 6.62 -24.02 -8.62
C PRO A 86 7.68 -24.28 -9.71
N LEU A 87 8.32 -23.22 -10.22
CA LEU A 87 9.40 -23.32 -11.19
C LEU A 87 10.78 -23.53 -10.54
N ALA A 88 10.90 -23.40 -9.22
CA ALA A 88 12.14 -23.69 -8.51
C ALA A 88 12.50 -25.18 -8.70
N GLY A 89 13.70 -25.46 -9.22
CA GLY A 89 14.14 -26.83 -9.49
C GLY A 89 13.47 -27.50 -10.69
N SER A 90 12.72 -26.75 -11.52
CA SER A 90 12.06 -27.29 -12.72
C SER A 90 13.02 -27.63 -13.88
N GLY A 91 14.31 -27.31 -13.76
CA GLY A 91 15.32 -27.55 -14.79
C GLY A 91 15.30 -26.53 -15.94
N ILE A 92 14.62 -25.40 -15.76
CA ILE A 92 14.70 -24.27 -16.71
C ILE A 92 16.14 -23.74 -16.77
N ASP A 93 16.66 -23.59 -17.98
CA ASP A 93 17.93 -22.91 -18.24
C ASP A 93 17.78 -21.42 -17.96
N LEU A 94 18.54 -20.93 -16.98
CA LEU A 94 18.55 -19.53 -16.54
C LEU A 94 19.75 -18.76 -17.10
N ASP A 95 20.57 -19.39 -17.95
CA ASP A 95 21.73 -18.73 -18.53
C ASP A 95 21.28 -17.57 -19.42
N ARG A 96 21.83 -16.40 -19.11
CA ARG A 96 21.57 -15.20 -19.90
C ARG A 96 22.29 -15.34 -21.24
N LYS A 97 21.52 -15.52 -22.31
CA LYS A 97 22.04 -15.41 -23.68
C LYS A 97 22.50 -13.97 -23.94
N PRO A 98 23.74 -13.76 -24.43
CA PRO A 98 24.20 -12.43 -24.82
C PRO A 98 23.28 -11.86 -25.90
N ASP A 99 22.73 -10.68 -25.66
CA ASP A 99 22.03 -9.89 -26.66
C ASP A 99 22.92 -8.71 -27.02
N PHE A 100 23.39 -8.68 -28.26
CA PHE A 100 24.33 -7.67 -28.76
C PHE A 100 23.62 -6.40 -29.26
N GLY A 101 22.32 -6.27 -29.02
CA GLY A 101 21.53 -5.13 -29.47
C GLY A 101 21.41 -5.08 -31.00
N ARG A 102 20.76 -4.03 -31.50
CA ARG A 102 20.71 -3.75 -32.94
C ARG A 102 21.84 -2.80 -33.30
N PRO A 103 22.49 -2.96 -34.47
CA PRO A 103 23.46 -1.99 -34.94
C PRO A 103 22.78 -0.62 -35.09
N VAL A 104 23.40 0.41 -34.51
CA VAL A 104 22.97 1.81 -34.64
C VAL A 104 24.11 2.55 -35.32
N GLU A 105 23.83 3.16 -36.47
CA GLU A 105 24.76 4.08 -37.13
C GLU A 105 24.72 5.43 -36.40
N LEU A 106 25.89 5.92 -35.98
CA LEU A 106 26.08 7.20 -35.26
C LEU A 106 26.58 8.28 -36.22
#